data_AF-A0A383BT56-F1
#
_entry.id   AF-A0A383BT56-F1
#
_cell.length_a   1.000
_cell.length_b   1.000
_cell.length_c   1.000
_cell.angle_alpha   90.00
_cell.angle_beta   90.00
_cell.angle_gamma   90.00
#
_symmetry.space_group_name_H-M   'P 1'
#
loop_
_entity.id
_entity.type
_entity.pdbx_description
1 polymer ?
#
loop_
_entity_poly.entity_id
_entity_poly.type
_entity_poly.pdbx_seq_one_letter_code
_entity_poly.pdbx_strand_id
1 'polypeptide(L)'
;YGLIPSVLMGHDQLPMDLYAVPAYLTIFSSMFMHGGWIHLIGNMWYMKIFADNIEDNLGSRNFIIFYILCGIGAAMAQVLMDTHSQVPMVGASGAIGGVLGAYLINHPNARVLVLIPYIIITIIKIRALYVLGFWFILQFISSGGGVAYAAHIGGFVSGMILILFFNKKNKRRTKTIKGPWG
;
A
#
# COMPACT_ATOMS: atom_id res chain seq x y z
N TYR A 1 -12.24 -4.18 14.55
CA TYR A 1 -11.68 -4.78 13.32
C TYR A 1 -10.77 -3.82 12.57
N GLY A 2 -11.16 -2.56 12.37
CA GLY A 2 -10.24 -1.51 11.94
C GLY A 2 -9.26 -1.13 13.07
N LEU A 3 -8.14 -0.54 12.68
CA LEU A 3 -7.13 -0.03 13.60
C LEU A 3 -7.50 1.40 13.99
N ILE A 4 -7.65 1.64 15.29
CA ILE A 4 -7.88 2.97 15.85
C ILE A 4 -6.61 3.37 16.63
N PRO A 5 -5.89 4.43 16.22
CA PRO A 5 -4.64 4.83 16.86
C PRO A 5 -4.74 5.01 18.37
N SER A 6 -5.75 5.73 18.86
CA SER A 6 -5.94 5.99 20.28
C SER A 6 -6.15 4.74 21.13
N VAL A 7 -6.91 3.77 20.61
CA VAL A 7 -7.19 2.50 21.27
C VAL A 7 -5.93 1.62 21.29
N LEU A 8 -5.15 1.61 20.20
CA LEU A 8 -3.87 0.90 20.17
C LEU A 8 -2.87 1.49 21.17
N MET A 9 -2.84 2.82 21.28
CA MET A 9 -1.95 3.55 22.19
C MET A 9 -2.44 3.57 23.65
N GLY A 10 -3.65 3.06 23.91
CA GLY A 10 -4.24 2.99 25.25
C GLY A 10 -4.75 4.33 25.78
N HIS A 11 -4.89 5.34 24.91
CA HIS A 11 -5.50 6.63 25.27
C HIS A 11 -7.02 6.50 25.46
N ASP A 12 -7.65 5.60 24.71
CA ASP A 12 -9.09 5.37 24.74
C ASP A 12 -9.42 3.88 24.80
N GLN A 13 -10.63 3.57 25.25
CA GLN A 13 -11.15 2.21 25.31
C GLN A 13 -12.45 2.14 24.52
N LEU A 14 -12.60 1.08 23.74
CA LEU A 14 -13.86 0.79 23.09
C LEU A 14 -14.89 0.32 24.13
N PRO A 15 -16.16 0.67 23.95
CA PRO A 15 -17.27 0.01 24.63
C PRO A 15 -17.15 -1.52 24.52
N MET A 16 -17.54 -2.24 25.58
CA MET A 16 -17.36 -3.70 25.67
C MET A 16 -18.06 -4.47 24.54
N ASP A 17 -19.17 -3.94 24.02
CA ASP A 17 -19.92 -4.48 22.88
C ASP A 17 -19.20 -4.32 21.53
N LEU A 18 -18.27 -3.36 21.42
CA LEU A 18 -17.46 -3.11 20.23
C LEU A 18 -16.07 -3.78 20.30
N TYR A 19 -15.68 -4.30 21.47
CA TYR A 19 -14.40 -4.96 21.70
C TYR A 19 -14.39 -6.40 21.15
N ALA A 20 -14.32 -6.53 19.83
CA ALA A 20 -14.31 -7.85 19.16
C ALA A 20 -12.90 -8.45 18.97
N VAL A 21 -11.89 -7.61 18.79
CA VAL A 21 -10.51 -8.02 18.48
C VAL A 21 -9.54 -7.16 19.31
N PRO A 22 -8.52 -7.75 19.96
CA PRO A 22 -7.50 -7.00 20.68
C PRO A 22 -6.85 -5.92 19.81
N ALA A 23 -6.58 -4.74 20.38
CA ALA A 23 -6.10 -3.57 19.63
C ALA A 23 -4.85 -3.86 18.79
N TYR A 24 -3.87 -4.60 19.33
CA TYR A 24 -2.66 -4.98 18.58
C TYR A 24 -2.93 -5.91 17.38
N LEU A 25 -3.96 -6.77 17.44
CA LEU A 25 -4.37 -7.59 16.30
C LEU A 25 -5.08 -6.77 15.22
N THR A 26 -5.61 -5.59 15.56
CA THR A 26 -6.24 -4.71 14.56
C THR A 26 -5.26 -4.15 13.53
N ILE A 27 -3.96 -4.14 13.84
CA ILE A 27 -2.89 -3.87 12.86
C ILE A 27 -3.02 -4.83 11.67
N PHE A 28 -3.29 -6.10 11.92
CA PHE A 28 -3.44 -7.12 10.88
C PHE A 28 -4.86 -7.15 10.31
N SER A 29 -5.89 -7.16 11.16
CA SER A 29 -7.26 -7.28 10.65
C SER A 29 -7.67 -6.09 9.80
N SER A 30 -7.18 -4.87 10.11
CA SER A 30 -7.47 -3.67 9.31
C SER A 30 -7.01 -3.79 7.86
N MET A 31 -5.94 -4.55 7.58
CA MET A 31 -5.41 -4.77 6.22
C MET A 31 -6.40 -5.49 5.30
N PHE A 32 -7.35 -6.25 5.87
CA PHE A 32 -8.32 -7.02 5.11
C PHE A 32 -9.72 -6.40 5.11
N MET A 33 -9.95 -5.38 5.95
CA MET A 33 -11.21 -4.65 6.01
C MET A 33 -11.26 -3.55 4.94
N HIS A 34 -12.45 -3.28 4.41
CA HIS A 34 -12.63 -2.27 3.37
C HIS A 34 -13.88 -1.44 3.68
N GLY A 35 -13.78 -0.13 3.47
CA GLY A 35 -14.89 0.82 3.71
C GLY A 35 -16.03 0.78 2.68
N GLY A 36 -15.94 -0.10 1.67
CA GLY A 36 -16.97 -0.26 0.63
C GLY A 36 -16.45 -0.94 -0.63
N TRP A 37 -17.35 -1.23 -1.57
CA TRP A 37 -17.03 -1.96 -2.80
C TRP A 37 -16.01 -1.23 -3.69
N ILE A 38 -16.15 0.09 -3.86
CA ILE A 38 -15.22 0.86 -4.69
C ILE A 38 -13.79 0.84 -4.12
N HIS A 39 -13.65 0.87 -2.79
CA HIS A 39 -12.38 0.78 -2.11
C HIS A 39 -11.74 -0.61 -2.31
N LEU A 40 -12.53 -1.68 -2.16
CA LEU A 40 -12.06 -3.05 -2.41
C LEU A 40 -11.62 -3.24 -3.88
N ILE A 41 -12.46 -2.84 -4.83
CA ILE A 41 -12.16 -2.96 -6.27
C ILE A 41 -10.89 -2.19 -6.61
N GLY A 42 -10.74 -0.97 -6.10
CA GLY A 42 -9.53 -0.17 -6.27
C GLY A 42 -8.29 -0.90 -5.76
N ASN A 43 -8.33 -1.42 -4.54
CA ASN A 43 -7.22 -2.17 -3.96
C ASN A 43 -6.84 -3.41 -4.80
N MET A 44 -7.83 -4.18 -5.24
CA MET A 44 -7.59 -5.36 -6.08
C MET A 44 -7.05 -5.00 -7.46
N TRP A 45 -7.46 -3.85 -8.00
CA TRP A 45 -6.95 -3.33 -9.27
C TRP A 45 -5.47 -2.97 -9.18
N TYR A 46 -5.05 -2.25 -8.13
CA TYR A 46 -3.64 -1.95 -7.89
C TYR A 46 -2.82 -3.22 -7.64
N MET A 47 -3.34 -4.16 -6.85
CA MET A 47 -2.70 -5.46 -6.66
C MET A 47 -2.47 -6.17 -7.99
N LYS A 48 -3.51 -6.31 -8.82
CA LYS A 48 -3.41 -6.97 -10.13
C LYS A 48 -2.38 -6.33 -11.06
N ILE A 49 -2.21 -5.01 -11.01
CA ILE A 49 -1.28 -4.31 -11.90
C ILE A 49 0.17 -4.46 -11.41
N PHE A 50 0.42 -4.34 -10.10
CA PHE A 50 1.78 -4.15 -9.60
C PHE A 50 2.32 -5.32 -8.78
N ALA A 51 1.45 -6.12 -8.15
CA ALA A 51 1.87 -7.19 -7.25
C ALA A 51 2.57 -8.32 -8.00
N ASP A 52 2.07 -8.74 -9.17
CA ASP A 52 2.61 -9.85 -9.96
C ASP A 52 4.11 -9.69 -10.21
N ASN A 53 4.55 -8.50 -10.63
CA ASN A 53 5.97 -8.22 -10.88
C ASN A 53 6.82 -8.30 -9.60
N ILE A 54 6.29 -7.83 -8.47
CA ILE A 54 7.01 -7.89 -7.19
C ILE A 54 7.03 -9.32 -6.65
N GLU A 55 5.92 -10.06 -6.78
CA GLU A 55 5.85 -11.46 -6.42
C GLU A 55 6.81 -12.30 -7.26
N ASP A 56 6.92 -12.06 -8.56
CA ASP A 56 7.90 -12.71 -9.45
C ASP A 56 9.34 -12.47 -8.99
N ASN A 57 9.65 -11.26 -8.52
CA ASN A 57 10.99 -10.92 -8.05
C ASN A 57 11.33 -11.60 -6.70
N LEU A 58 10.33 -11.77 -5.82
CA LEU A 58 10.54 -12.25 -4.44
C LEU A 58 10.26 -13.76 -4.27
N GLY A 59 9.33 -14.30 -5.04
CA GLY A 59 8.60 -15.55 -4.82
C GLY A 59 7.45 -15.39 -3.82
N SER A 60 6.38 -16.18 -3.96
CA SER A 60 5.12 -16.05 -3.21
C SER A 60 5.27 -15.97 -1.70
N ARG A 61 6.10 -16.83 -1.09
CA ARG A 61 6.32 -16.81 0.37
C ARG A 61 6.91 -15.48 0.85
N ASN A 62 7.92 -14.97 0.15
CA ASN A 62 8.58 -13.73 0.51
C ASN A 62 7.69 -12.52 0.21
N PHE A 63 6.89 -12.59 -0.86
CA PHE A 63 5.91 -11.56 -1.18
C PHE A 63 4.88 -11.40 -0.06
N ILE A 64 4.32 -12.50 0.47
CA ILE A 64 3.35 -12.45 1.58
C ILE A 64 3.98 -11.79 2.82
N ILE A 65 5.20 -12.19 3.18
CA ILE A 65 5.92 -11.59 4.33
C ILE A 65 6.16 -10.10 4.08
N PHE A 66 6.66 -9.75 2.89
CA PHE A 66 6.91 -8.37 2.48
C PHE A 66 5.64 -7.52 2.57
N TYR A 67 4.52 -8.03 2.06
CA TYR A 67 3.23 -7.35 2.07
C TYR A 67 2.74 -7.08 3.50
N ILE A 68 2.83 -8.08 4.39
CA ILE A 68 2.48 -7.93 5.80
C ILE A 68 3.36 -6.88 6.49
N LEU A 69 4.68 -6.92 6.27
CA LEU A 69 5.61 -5.94 6.84
C LEU A 69 5.33 -4.52 6.34
N CYS A 70 4.99 -4.35 5.06
CA CYS A 70 4.56 -3.06 4.53
C CYS A 70 3.27 -2.56 5.18
N GLY A 71 2.30 -3.45 5.42
CA GLY A 71 1.07 -3.12 6.14
C GLY A 71 1.32 -2.69 7.58
N ILE A 72 2.23 -3.37 8.29
CA ILE A 72 2.65 -2.95 9.63
C ILE A 72 3.31 -1.56 9.58
N GLY A 73 4.23 -1.33 8.64
CA GLY A 73 4.87 -0.02 8.46
C GLY A 73 3.87 1.10 8.17
N ALA A 74 2.86 0.84 7.33
CA ALA A 74 1.76 1.74 7.05
C ALA A 74 0.93 2.03 8.32
N ALA A 75 0.51 0.99 9.04
CA ALA A 75 -0.25 1.11 10.27
C ALA A 75 0.49 1.97 11.32
N MET A 76 1.78 1.72 11.51
CA MET A 76 2.60 2.47 12.47
C MET A 76 2.78 3.92 12.04
N ALA A 77 2.99 4.21 10.75
CA ALA A 77 3.08 5.58 10.28
C ALA A 77 1.79 6.37 10.52
N GLN A 78 0.62 5.75 10.34
CA GLN A 78 -0.66 6.39 10.64
C GLN A 78 -0.85 6.62 12.14
N VAL A 79 -0.46 5.66 12.98
CA VAL A 79 -0.54 5.79 14.45
C VAL A 79 0.39 6.89 14.96
N LEU A 80 1.62 6.95 14.44
CA LEU A 80 2.61 7.96 14.83
C LEU A 80 2.28 9.37 14.33
N MET A 81 1.48 9.48 13.26
CA MET A 81 1.01 10.78 12.75
C MET A 81 0.05 11.45 13.73
N ASP A 82 -0.86 10.67 14.34
CA ASP A 82 -1.78 11.15 15.36
C ASP A 82 -2.18 10.00 16.29
N THR A 83 -1.53 9.92 17.44
CA THR A 83 -1.75 8.87 18.45
C THR A 83 -3.11 9.00 19.13
N HIS A 84 -3.74 10.18 19.10
CA HIS A 84 -5.03 10.43 19.75
C HIS A 84 -6.22 10.28 18.78
N SER A 85 -5.95 9.95 17.51
CA SER A 85 -7.00 9.78 16.50
C SER A 85 -7.96 8.66 16.88
N GLN A 86 -9.25 9.00 16.95
CA GLN A 86 -10.36 8.04 17.08
C GLN A 86 -10.83 7.50 15.73
N VAL A 87 -10.29 8.00 14.62
CA VAL A 87 -10.79 7.66 13.29
C VAL A 87 -10.25 6.27 12.91
N PRO A 88 -11.12 5.26 12.70
CA PRO A 88 -10.68 3.93 12.33
C PRO A 88 -10.09 3.91 10.93
N MET A 89 -8.92 3.30 10.81
CA MET A 89 -8.27 2.98 9.55
C MET A 89 -8.60 1.53 9.16
N VAL A 90 -9.05 1.36 7.92
CA VAL A 90 -9.29 0.07 7.28
C VAL A 90 -8.79 0.13 5.84
N GLY A 91 -8.20 -0.95 5.35
CA GLY A 91 -7.81 -1.07 3.97
C GLY A 91 -6.46 -1.74 3.76
N ALA A 92 -6.39 -2.53 2.70
CA ALA A 92 -5.15 -3.06 2.14
C ALA A 92 -4.23 -1.96 1.57
N SER A 93 -4.74 -0.73 1.38
CA SER A 93 -4.09 0.33 0.61
C SER A 93 -2.73 0.76 1.14
N GLY A 94 -2.50 0.72 2.47
CA GLY A 94 -1.18 0.98 3.05
C GLY A 94 -0.14 -0.07 2.64
N ALA A 95 -0.48 -1.35 2.73
CA ALA A 95 0.39 -2.45 2.30
C ALA A 95 0.62 -2.43 0.78
N ILE A 96 -0.43 -2.13 0.00
CA ILE A 96 -0.33 -1.88 -1.45
C ILE A 96 0.61 -0.72 -1.74
N GLY A 97 0.54 0.36 -0.97
CA GLY A 97 1.51 1.47 -1.03
C GLY A 97 2.95 0.96 -0.97
N GLY A 98 3.24 -0.01 -0.09
CA GLY A 98 4.55 -0.67 -0.03
C GLY A 98 4.90 -1.49 -1.27
N VAL A 99 3.93 -2.19 -1.88
CA VAL A 99 4.13 -2.84 -3.19
C VAL A 99 4.47 -1.80 -4.27
N LEU A 100 3.80 -0.65 -4.28
CA LEU A 100 4.10 0.44 -5.21
C LEU A 100 5.49 1.05 -4.97
N GLY A 101 5.88 1.22 -3.71
CA GLY A 101 7.23 1.67 -3.33
C GLY A 101 8.31 0.70 -3.80
N ALA A 102 8.11 -0.59 -3.61
CA ALA A 102 9.00 -1.62 -4.15
C ALA A 102 9.04 -1.63 -5.69
N TYR A 103 7.89 -1.45 -6.33
CA TYR A 103 7.78 -1.37 -7.79
C TYR A 103 8.54 -0.19 -8.35
N LEU A 104 8.49 0.97 -7.69
CA LEU A 104 9.25 2.15 -8.07
C LEU A 104 10.77 1.87 -8.08
N ILE A 105 11.27 1.12 -7.08
CA ILE A 105 12.69 0.76 -6.98
C ILE A 105 13.10 -0.28 -8.03
N ASN A 106 12.31 -1.34 -8.18
CA ASN A 106 12.67 -2.47 -9.04
C ASN A 106 12.38 -2.23 -10.53
N HIS A 107 11.36 -1.44 -10.84
CA HIS A 107 10.83 -1.27 -12.19
C HIS A 107 10.55 0.21 -12.57
N PRO A 108 11.45 1.18 -12.29
CA PRO A 108 11.19 2.61 -12.51
C PRO A 108 10.87 2.96 -13.97
N ASN A 109 11.44 2.20 -14.92
CA ASN A 109 11.28 2.42 -16.35
C ASN A 109 10.14 1.60 -16.98
N ALA A 110 9.46 0.75 -16.22
CA ALA A 110 8.31 -0.01 -16.73
C ALA A 110 7.19 0.95 -17.14
N ARG A 111 6.46 0.61 -18.21
CA ARG A 111 5.40 1.46 -18.76
C ARG A 111 4.04 1.03 -18.19
N VAL A 112 3.44 1.90 -17.39
CA VAL A 112 2.10 1.74 -16.83
C VAL A 112 1.10 2.40 -17.77
N LEU A 113 -0.02 1.71 -18.05
CA LEU A 113 -1.14 2.29 -18.78
C LEU A 113 -1.88 3.26 -17.84
N VAL A 114 -1.96 4.52 -18.25
CA VAL A 114 -2.68 5.56 -17.53
C VAL A 114 -3.89 5.97 -18.36
N LEU A 115 -5.06 5.90 -17.72
CA LEU A 115 -6.33 6.38 -18.25
C LEU A 115 -6.42 7.89 -17.99
N ILE A 116 -6.55 8.71 -19.03
CA ILE A 116 -6.77 10.15 -18.88
C ILE A 116 -8.19 10.47 -19.34
N PRO A 117 -9.13 10.70 -18.40
CA PRO A 117 -10.46 11.18 -18.71
C PRO A 117 -10.41 12.71 -18.88
N TYR A 118 -10.44 13.20 -20.12
CA TYR A 118 -10.60 14.64 -20.39
C TYR A 118 -11.75 14.88 -21.37
N ILE A 119 -11.65 14.39 -22.62
CA ILE A 119 -12.71 14.50 -23.65
C ILE A 119 -12.93 13.17 -24.40
N ILE A 120 -11.85 12.45 -24.73
CA ILE A 120 -11.87 11.07 -25.21
C ILE A 120 -11.05 10.24 -24.21
N ILE A 121 -11.59 9.10 -23.78
CA ILE A 121 -10.84 8.16 -22.94
C ILE A 121 -9.64 7.67 -23.73
N THR A 122 -8.46 8.20 -23.39
CA THR A 122 -7.20 7.84 -24.05
C THR A 122 -6.33 7.09 -23.06
N ILE A 123 -5.71 6.01 -23.54
CA ILE A 123 -4.78 5.19 -22.76
C ILE A 123 -3.37 5.51 -23.24
N ILE A 124 -2.54 6.08 -22.36
CA ILE A 124 -1.13 6.36 -22.65
C ILE A 124 -0.21 5.54 -21.76
N LYS A 125 0.99 5.25 -22.27
CA LYS A 125 2.02 4.49 -21.55
C LYS A 125 3.00 5.46 -20.90
N ILE A 126 2.98 5.57 -19.58
CA ILE A 126 3.88 6.43 -18.81
C ILE A 126 4.84 5.57 -17.98
N ARG A 127 6.09 6.01 -17.81
CA ARG A 127 7.03 5.32 -16.92
C ARG A 127 6.50 5.29 -15.49
N ALA A 128 6.65 4.15 -14.82
CA ALA A 128 6.22 3.94 -13.44
C ALA A 128 6.83 4.97 -12.49
N LEU A 129 8.07 5.41 -12.75
CA LEU A 129 8.70 6.50 -12.00
C LEU A 129 7.81 7.74 -11.89
N TYR A 130 7.25 8.21 -13.00
CA TYR A 130 6.44 9.41 -13.01
C TYR A 130 5.06 9.15 -12.40
N VAL A 131 4.44 8.01 -12.71
CA VAL A 131 3.09 7.68 -12.22
C VAL A 131 3.10 7.51 -10.70
N LEU A 132 3.99 6.65 -10.20
CA LEU A 132 4.07 6.33 -8.77
C LEU A 132 4.70 7.46 -7.96
N GLY A 133 5.70 8.15 -8.53
CA GLY A 133 6.28 9.35 -7.91
C GLY A 133 5.25 10.47 -7.75
N PHE A 134 4.45 10.73 -8.79
CA PHE A 134 3.35 11.70 -8.71
C PHE A 134 2.30 11.29 -7.67
N TRP A 135 1.86 10.03 -7.70
CA TRP A 135 0.91 9.51 -6.70
C TRP A 135 1.44 9.65 -5.26
N PHE A 136 2.73 9.39 -5.04
CA PHE A 136 3.37 9.53 -3.73
C PHE A 136 3.41 10.99 -3.27
N ILE A 137 3.77 11.93 -4.16
CA ILE A 137 3.76 13.37 -3.85
C ILE A 137 2.35 13.85 -3.49
N LEU A 138 1.32 13.37 -4.20
CA LEU A 138 -0.06 13.72 -3.89
C LEU A 138 -0.49 13.33 -2.48
N GLN A 139 0.13 12.31 -1.85
CA GLN A 139 -0.22 11.91 -0.48
C GLN A 139 0.11 13.01 0.55
N PHE A 140 1.06 13.90 0.26
CA PHE A 140 1.43 15.00 1.17
C PHE A 140 0.55 16.24 1.00
N ILE A 141 -0.08 16.40 -0.16
CA ILE A 141 -0.85 17.59 -0.54
C ILE A 141 -2.34 17.35 -0.33
N SER A 142 -2.78 16.11 -0.51
CA SER A 142 -4.17 15.71 -0.35
C SER A 142 -4.51 15.60 1.14
N SER A 143 -5.69 16.10 1.51
CA SER A 143 -6.21 15.98 2.87
C SER A 143 -7.72 15.78 2.84
N GLY A 144 -8.28 15.22 3.92
CA GLY A 144 -9.71 14.97 4.05
C GLY A 144 -10.22 13.67 3.40
N GLY A 145 -11.53 13.46 3.47
CA GLY A 145 -12.21 12.32 2.83
C GLY A 145 -12.09 10.96 3.55
N GLY A 146 -11.65 10.93 4.81
CA GLY A 146 -11.49 9.68 5.56
C GLY A 146 -10.33 8.79 5.07
N VAL A 147 -9.39 9.37 4.30
CA VAL A 147 -8.22 8.65 3.76
C VAL A 147 -7.05 8.71 4.73
N ALA A 148 -6.44 7.57 5.00
CA ALA A 148 -5.25 7.43 5.86
C ALA A 148 -3.96 7.74 5.06
N TYR A 149 -3.73 9.01 4.73
CA TYR A 149 -2.58 9.43 3.91
C TYR A 149 -1.22 9.06 4.54
N ALA A 150 -1.08 9.15 5.86
CA ALA A 150 0.15 8.73 6.54
C ALA A 150 0.38 7.22 6.43
N ALA A 151 -0.68 6.41 6.40
CA ALA A 151 -0.57 4.98 6.09
C ALA A 151 -0.03 4.73 4.68
N HIS A 152 -0.50 5.48 3.67
CA HIS A 152 0.00 5.35 2.30
C HIS A 152 1.47 5.74 2.19
N ILE A 153 1.86 6.86 2.81
CA ILE A 153 3.25 7.33 2.82
C ILE A 153 4.14 6.31 3.53
N GLY A 154 3.76 5.90 4.74
CA GLY A 154 4.50 4.94 5.55
C GLY A 154 4.64 3.58 4.87
N GLY A 155 3.57 3.08 4.26
CA GLY A 155 3.58 1.87 3.46
C GLY A 155 4.56 1.98 2.29
N PHE A 156 4.46 3.05 1.50
CA PHE A 156 5.33 3.28 0.35
C PHE A 156 6.81 3.34 0.72
N VAL A 157 7.16 4.12 1.74
CA VAL A 157 8.53 4.22 2.25
C VAL A 157 9.01 2.88 2.80
N SER A 158 8.17 2.17 3.56
CA SER A 158 8.49 0.84 4.09
C SER A 158 8.81 -0.13 2.95
N GLY A 159 8.02 -0.11 1.87
CA GLY A 159 8.25 -0.93 0.68
C GLY A 159 9.57 -0.59 -0.03
N MET A 160 9.87 0.70 -0.21
CA MET A 160 11.15 1.15 -0.81
C MET A 160 12.37 0.69 0.00
N ILE A 161 12.25 0.63 1.33
CA ILE A 161 13.34 0.20 2.21
C ILE A 161 13.43 -1.34 2.23
N LEU A 162 12.31 -2.02 2.52
CA LEU A 162 12.25 -3.47 2.66
C LEU A 162 12.68 -4.19 1.38
N ILE A 163 12.32 -3.67 0.20
CA ILE A 163 12.67 -4.31 -1.07
C ILE A 163 14.18 -4.44 -1.27
N LEU A 164 14.98 -3.54 -0.69
CA LEU A 164 16.45 -3.60 -0.75
C LEU A 164 17.03 -4.84 -0.06
N PHE A 165 16.32 -5.37 0.94
CA PHE A 165 16.71 -6.56 1.70
C PHE A 165 16.05 -7.84 1.15
N PHE A 166 14.84 -7.72 0.59
CA PHE A 166 14.08 -8.84 0.05
C PHE A 166 14.50 -9.23 -1.36
N ASN A 167 15.04 -8.29 -2.13
CA ASN A 167 15.60 -8.58 -3.44
C ASN A 167 16.71 -9.64 -3.29
N LYS A 168 16.48 -10.82 -3.89
CA LYS A 168 17.52 -11.83 -3.99
C LYS A 168 18.70 -11.21 -4.74
N LYS A 169 19.85 -11.04 -4.07
CA LYS A 169 21.12 -10.82 -4.77
C LYS A 169 21.41 -12.07 -5.58
N ASN A 170 20.96 -12.19 -6.83
CA ASN A 170 21.64 -13.09 -7.75
C ASN A 170 21.37 -12.89 -9.24
N LYS A 171 22.51 -12.84 -9.94
CA LYS A 171 22.81 -13.06 -11.37
C LYS A 171 21.74 -12.64 -12.37
N ARG A 172 22.10 -11.58 -13.15
CA ARG A 172 21.57 -11.22 -14.47
C ARG A 172 20.84 -12.39 -15.13
N ARG A 173 19.53 -12.50 -14.90
CA ARG A 173 18.66 -13.24 -15.80
C ARG A 173 18.19 -12.20 -16.81
N THR A 174 18.68 -12.35 -18.02
CA THR A 174 18.16 -11.73 -19.24
C THR A 174 16.74 -12.25 -19.50
N LYS A 175 15.81 -11.97 -18.60
CA LYS A 175 14.39 -11.99 -18.91
C LYS A 175 14.03 -10.55 -19.26
N THR A 176 13.51 -10.37 -20.47
CA THR A 176 12.83 -9.14 -20.89
C THR A 176 11.85 -8.77 -19.79
N ILE A 177 12.09 -7.65 -19.12
CA ILE A 177 11.18 -7.13 -18.09
C ILE A 177 9.92 -6.71 -18.83
N LYS A 178 8.93 -7.60 -18.83
CA LYS A 178 7.58 -7.31 -19.32
C LYS A 178 6.97 -6.26 -18.40
N GLY A 179 6.34 -5.24 -18.98
CA GLY A 179 5.59 -4.28 -18.18
C GLY A 179 4.41 -4.98 -17.49
N PRO A 180 3.66 -4.27 -16.65
CA PRO A 180 2.50 -4.83 -15.94
C PRO A 180 1.34 -5.24 -16.87
N TRP A 181 1.56 -5.18 -18.19
CA TRP A 181 0.60 -5.43 -19.24
C TRP A 181 1.12 -6.40 -20.33
N GLY A 182 2.27 -7.06 -20.10
CA GLY A 182 2.91 -7.96 -21.09
C GLY A 182 3.96 -7.28 -21.96
#